data_AF-A0A520AMK6-F1
#
_entry.id   AF-A0A520AMK6-F1
#
_cell.length_a   1.000
_cell.length_b   1.000
_cell.length_c   1.000
_cell.angle_alpha   90.00
_cell.angle_beta   90.00
_cell.angle_gamma   90.00
#
_symmetry.space_group_name_H-M   'P 1'
#
loop_
_entity.id
_entity.type
_entity.pdbx_description
1 polymer ?
#
loop_
_entity_poly.entity_id
_entity_poly.type
_entity_poly.pdbx_seq_one_letter_code
_entity_poly.pdbx_strand_id
1 'polypeptide(L)'
;YNTLGLIALKNIEVNIENIVSRVKTINGYFNKSEKKNLKSREIDVEKFVNKQNMDVKLFFENLTFSSSTFRHAVRVAIVMLIGFVVAKSLNFAHSYWILLTILVISKPGFSLTKERNIQRLIGTVIGAFIGMGILVYVHDKNTLFLILLFCMIGSYSFQRKNYVVSVLFMTPYILVLFDFLGMGGLSIARERIYDTLIGSGIALLASYSLFPNWEYEKLKSAMIDTLKANMEYYKQVTLLYFEPNPNSTNYKLARKQVYVSTSNLASLFQRMFSEPKSKQHHMTELHQFTVLNHLLSSYIATLSLYKKEHAYIYLAVDELKPIATNTIYLIDQSISNLNVHNDDISNVPLIRRKNLNVSFIENESMIISEQYDAIQKVAYDIFKLTEKLKI
;
A
#
# COMPACT_ATOMS: atom_id res chain seq x y z
N TYR A 1 39.61 -10.38 29.95
CA TYR A 1 39.31 -9.32 28.97
C TYR A 1 38.05 -9.71 28.22
N ASN A 2 36.98 -8.90 28.31
CA ASN A 2 35.67 -9.27 27.78
C ASN A 2 35.62 -8.98 26.26
N THR A 3 35.98 -9.98 25.45
CA THR A 3 36.03 -9.95 23.97
C THR A 3 34.73 -9.46 23.33
N LEU A 4 33.59 -9.66 24.00
CA LEU A 4 32.28 -9.14 23.58
C LEU A 4 32.23 -7.61 23.50
N GLY A 5 32.88 -6.90 24.42
CA GLY A 5 32.90 -5.44 24.43
C GLY A 5 33.72 -4.83 23.29
N LEU A 6 34.82 -5.49 22.91
CA LEU A 6 35.66 -5.08 21.78
C LEU A 6 34.94 -5.23 20.43
N ILE A 7 34.19 -6.33 20.25
CA ILE A 7 33.39 -6.56 19.04
C ILE A 7 32.24 -5.53 18.96
N ALA A 8 31.57 -5.24 20.07
CA ALA A 8 30.53 -4.22 20.11
C ALA A 8 31.07 -2.83 19.72
N LEU A 9 32.25 -2.45 20.22
CA LEU A 9 32.92 -1.20 19.85
C LEU A 9 33.34 -1.17 18.38
N LYS A 10 33.88 -2.27 17.84
CA LYS A 10 34.22 -2.43 16.41
C LYS A 10 32.97 -2.25 15.53
N ASN A 11 31.85 -2.83 15.93
CA ASN A 11 30.58 -2.70 15.20
C ASN A 11 30.05 -1.26 15.25
N ILE A 12 30.22 -0.56 16.37
CA ILE A 12 29.87 0.86 16.48
C ILE A 12 30.78 1.70 15.58
N GLU A 13 32.09 1.44 15.58
CA GLU A 13 33.08 2.11 14.72
C GLU A 13 32.73 1.95 13.23
N VAL A 14 32.53 0.70 12.77
CA VAL A 14 32.14 0.40 11.38
C VAL A 14 30.82 1.07 11.01
N ASN A 15 29.85 1.10 11.93
CA ASN A 15 28.59 1.82 11.71
C ASN A 15 28.79 3.33 11.56
N ILE A 16 29.61 3.94 12.41
CA ILE A 16 29.92 5.37 12.33
C ILE A 16 30.65 5.68 11.02
N GLU A 17 31.65 4.89 10.62
CA GLU A 17 32.34 5.05 9.33
C GLU A 17 31.37 4.95 8.15
N ASN A 18 30.45 3.99 8.19
CA ASN A 18 29.41 3.82 7.18
C ASN A 18 28.45 5.02 7.13
N ILE A 19 28.05 5.58 8.27
CA ILE A 19 27.21 6.77 8.34
C ILE A 19 27.95 7.97 7.75
N VAL A 20 29.21 8.19 8.14
CA VAL A 20 30.06 9.28 7.60
C VAL A 20 30.24 9.15 6.10
N SER A 21 30.49 7.95 5.59
CA SER A 21 30.61 7.67 4.15
C SER A 21 29.31 7.99 3.39
N ARG A 22 28.15 7.62 3.95
CA ARG A 22 26.83 7.96 3.37
C ARG A 22 26.58 9.46 3.37
N VAL A 23 26.89 10.16 4.47
CA VAL A 23 26.75 11.62 4.56
C VAL A 23 27.65 12.33 3.54
N LYS A 24 28.91 11.91 3.40
CA LYS A 24 29.82 12.40 2.35
C LYS A 24 29.27 12.16 0.96
N THR A 25 28.72 10.98 0.69
CA THR A 25 28.10 10.66 -0.61
C THR A 25 26.89 11.55 -0.88
N ILE A 26 26.03 11.78 0.12
CA ILE A 26 24.87 12.67 0.02
C ILE A 26 25.34 14.10 -0.28
N ASN A 27 26.31 14.61 0.48
CA ASN A 27 26.89 15.93 0.26
C ASN A 27 27.52 16.06 -1.13
N GLY A 28 28.19 15.01 -1.61
CA GLY A 28 28.80 14.95 -2.93
C GLY A 28 27.81 14.99 -4.09
N TYR A 29 26.54 14.62 -3.88
CA TYR A 29 25.48 14.82 -4.89
C TYR A 29 25.07 16.30 -5.02
N PHE A 30 25.18 17.08 -3.95
CA PHE A 30 24.86 18.52 -3.93
C PHE A 30 26.07 19.40 -4.30
N ASN A 31 27.30 18.91 -4.10
CA ASN A 31 28.52 19.64 -4.40
C ASN A 31 29.09 19.26 -5.79
N LYS A 32 29.07 20.22 -6.73
CA LYS A 32 29.50 20.03 -8.13
C LYS A 32 30.98 19.59 -8.26
N SER A 33 31.83 19.92 -7.28
CA SER A 33 33.25 19.54 -7.24
C SER A 33 33.44 18.06 -6.84
N GLU A 34 32.67 17.57 -5.87
CA GLU A 34 32.76 16.18 -5.38
C GLU A 34 32.06 15.17 -6.30
N LYS A 35 31.16 15.64 -7.19
CA LYS A 35 30.46 14.80 -8.16
C LYS A 35 31.41 14.01 -9.08
N LYS A 36 32.63 14.53 -9.33
CA LYS A 36 33.69 13.85 -10.10
C LYS A 36 34.33 12.65 -9.37
N ASN A 37 34.26 12.61 -8.04
CA ASN A 37 34.82 11.54 -7.21
C ASN A 37 33.81 10.42 -6.91
N LEU A 38 32.57 10.55 -7.39
CA LEU A 38 31.54 9.51 -7.23
C LEU A 38 31.84 8.38 -8.22
N LYS A 39 32.08 7.17 -7.70
CA LYS A 39 32.20 5.96 -8.52
C LYS A 39 30.97 5.82 -9.41
N SER A 40 31.16 5.80 -10.74
CA SER A 40 30.09 5.40 -11.65
C SER A 40 29.74 3.94 -11.35
N ARG A 41 28.50 3.72 -10.92
CA ARG A 41 27.92 2.38 -10.89
C ARG A 41 27.02 2.29 -12.10
N GLU A 42 27.29 1.35 -12.99
CA GLU A 42 26.40 0.98 -14.09
C GLU A 42 25.12 0.39 -13.49
N ILE A 43 24.17 1.27 -13.15
CA ILE A 43 22.84 0.89 -12.73
C ILE A 43 21.93 1.17 -13.92
N ASP A 44 21.26 0.14 -14.40
CA ASP A 44 20.24 0.26 -15.44
C ASP A 44 19.00 0.93 -14.85
N VAL A 45 18.95 2.27 -14.93
CA VAL A 45 17.90 3.10 -14.34
C VAL A 45 16.56 2.86 -15.02
N GLU A 46 16.55 2.44 -16.29
CA GLU A 46 15.32 2.20 -17.05
C GLU A 46 14.46 1.10 -16.41
N LYS A 47 15.10 0.07 -15.83
CA LYS A 47 14.40 -1.02 -15.13
C LYS A 47 13.65 -0.58 -13.88
N PHE A 48 13.92 0.62 -13.35
CA PHE A 48 13.22 1.16 -12.18
C PHE A 48 11.96 1.95 -12.54
N VAL A 49 11.76 2.29 -13.82
CA VAL A 49 10.65 3.13 -14.29
C VAL A 49 9.67 2.26 -15.07
N ASN A 50 8.41 2.24 -14.62
CA ASN A 50 7.34 1.64 -15.41
C ASN A 50 6.97 2.59 -16.54
N LYS A 51 7.35 2.27 -17.78
CA LYS A 51 6.87 2.97 -18.98
C LYS A 51 5.41 2.52 -19.23
N GLN A 52 4.45 3.41 -19.03
CA GLN A 52 3.06 3.16 -19.42
C GLN A 52 2.89 3.52 -20.89
N ASN A 53 3.03 2.54 -21.78
CA ASN A 53 2.70 2.75 -23.19
C ASN A 53 1.17 2.76 -23.31
N MET A 54 0.61 3.87 -23.81
CA MET A 54 -0.82 3.93 -24.14
C MET A 54 -1.08 3.07 -25.37
N ASP A 55 -1.57 1.85 -25.15
CA ASP A 55 -1.96 0.95 -26.22
C ASP A 55 -3.48 0.95 -26.36
N VAL A 56 -3.96 1.26 -27.57
CA VAL A 56 -5.39 1.21 -27.92
C VAL A 56 -5.92 -0.22 -27.77
N LYS A 57 -5.07 -1.24 -27.96
CA LYS A 57 -5.44 -2.63 -27.75
C LYS A 57 -5.84 -2.92 -26.31
N LEU A 58 -5.11 -2.37 -25.33
CA LEU A 58 -5.44 -2.50 -23.90
C LEU A 58 -6.83 -1.92 -23.58
N PHE A 59 -7.26 -0.87 -24.28
CA PHE A 59 -8.61 -0.33 -24.09
C PHE A 59 -9.68 -1.35 -24.49
N PHE A 60 -9.55 -1.95 -25.68
CA PHE A 60 -10.51 -2.97 -26.16
C PHE A 60 -10.45 -4.27 -25.34
N GLU A 61 -9.27 -4.69 -24.89
CA GLU A 61 -9.12 -5.84 -23.99
C GLU A 61 -9.84 -5.62 -22.64
N ASN A 62 -9.97 -4.36 -22.22
CA ASN A 62 -10.70 -4.00 -21.01
C ASN A 62 -12.22 -3.92 -21.19
N LEU A 63 -12.79 -3.97 -22.41
CA LEU A 63 -14.24 -3.95 -22.66
C LEU A 63 -14.90 -5.32 -22.41
N THR A 64 -14.63 -5.89 -21.24
CA THR A 64 -15.15 -7.19 -20.81
C THR A 64 -15.64 -7.13 -19.37
N PHE A 65 -16.67 -7.91 -19.03
CA PHE A 65 -17.16 -7.99 -17.64
C PHE A 65 -16.14 -8.61 -16.67
N SER A 66 -15.12 -9.29 -17.18
CA SER A 66 -13.97 -9.74 -16.38
C SER A 66 -13.14 -8.56 -15.86
N SER A 67 -13.05 -7.47 -16.64
CA SER A 67 -12.29 -6.29 -16.24
C SER A 67 -12.98 -5.53 -15.10
N SER A 68 -12.20 -5.25 -14.06
CA SER A 68 -12.66 -4.48 -12.91
C SER A 68 -12.97 -3.02 -13.27
N THR A 69 -12.29 -2.45 -14.27
CA THR A 69 -12.50 -1.07 -14.74
C THR A 69 -13.80 -0.94 -15.52
N PHE A 70 -14.10 -1.90 -16.40
CA PHE A 70 -15.35 -1.92 -17.16
C PHE A 70 -16.58 -2.17 -16.28
N ARG A 71 -16.50 -3.12 -15.33
CA ARG A 71 -17.55 -3.32 -14.31
C ARG A 71 -17.84 -2.02 -13.55
N HIS A 72 -16.80 -1.27 -13.18
CA HIS A 72 -16.96 0.01 -12.51
C HIS A 72 -17.60 1.07 -13.42
N ALA A 73 -17.17 1.20 -14.68
CA ALA A 73 -17.71 2.16 -15.62
C ALA A 73 -19.21 1.91 -15.88
N VAL A 74 -19.59 0.65 -16.15
CA VAL A 74 -21.00 0.25 -16.32
C VAL A 74 -21.81 0.53 -15.05
N ARG A 75 -21.27 0.19 -13.87
CA ARG A 75 -21.90 0.51 -12.60
C ARG A 75 -22.19 2.01 -12.49
N VAL A 76 -21.18 2.86 -12.66
CA VAL A 76 -21.32 4.32 -12.56
C VAL A 76 -22.35 4.84 -13.55
N ALA A 77 -22.37 4.34 -14.79
CA ALA A 77 -23.38 4.73 -15.78
C ALA A 77 -24.81 4.40 -15.31
N ILE A 78 -25.03 3.21 -14.77
CA ILE A 78 -26.33 2.79 -14.21
C ILE A 78 -26.70 3.66 -12.99
N VAL A 79 -25.77 3.88 -12.07
CA VAL A 79 -26.04 4.70 -10.87
C VAL A 79 -26.37 6.14 -11.24
N MET A 80 -25.66 6.71 -12.22
CA MET A 80 -25.93 8.06 -12.73
C MET A 80 -27.29 8.14 -13.39
N LEU A 81 -27.71 7.12 -14.14
CA LEU A 81 -29.04 7.05 -14.74
C LEU A 81 -30.14 7.01 -13.66
N ILE A 82 -29.98 6.15 -12.64
CA ILE A 82 -30.91 6.07 -11.50
C ILE A 82 -30.97 7.41 -10.76
N GLY A 83 -29.80 8.00 -10.46
CA GLY A 83 -29.70 9.31 -9.82
C GLY A 83 -30.35 10.42 -10.64
N PHE A 84 -30.27 10.37 -11.97
CA PHE A 84 -30.89 11.34 -12.86
C PHE A 84 -32.42 11.24 -12.82
N VAL A 85 -32.97 10.02 -12.85
CA VAL A 85 -34.42 9.80 -12.72
C VAL A 85 -34.93 10.31 -11.38
N VAL A 86 -34.22 10.00 -10.28
CA VAL A 86 -34.56 10.48 -8.93
C VAL A 86 -34.50 12.00 -8.85
N ALA A 87 -33.42 12.61 -9.34
CA ALA A 87 -33.26 14.07 -9.37
C ALA A 87 -34.40 14.76 -10.13
N LYS A 88 -34.81 14.21 -11.28
CA LYS A 88 -35.91 14.76 -12.08
C LYS A 88 -37.26 14.63 -11.38
N SER A 89 -37.46 13.59 -10.55
CA SER A 89 -38.72 13.38 -9.82
C SER A 89 -38.92 14.30 -8.62
N LEU A 90 -37.82 14.81 -8.02
CA LEU A 90 -37.87 15.57 -6.76
C LEU A 90 -38.16 17.06 -6.95
N ASN A 91 -38.13 17.59 -8.18
CA ASN A 91 -38.42 19.00 -8.51
C ASN A 91 -37.64 20.04 -7.67
N PHE A 92 -36.49 19.70 -7.06
CA PHE A 92 -35.66 20.68 -6.36
C PHE A 92 -34.86 21.52 -7.35
N ALA A 93 -34.68 22.81 -7.04
CA ALA A 93 -33.97 23.76 -7.88
C ALA A 93 -32.51 23.33 -8.19
N HIS A 94 -31.88 22.57 -7.27
CA HIS A 94 -30.46 22.18 -7.37
C HIS A 94 -30.24 20.66 -7.44
N SER A 95 -31.23 19.90 -7.92
CA SER A 95 -31.22 18.42 -7.96
C SER A 95 -29.99 17.79 -8.67
N TYR A 96 -29.25 18.56 -9.48
CA TYR A 96 -28.00 18.11 -10.11
C TYR A 96 -26.88 17.79 -9.09
N TRP A 97 -26.99 18.25 -7.84
CA TRP A 97 -26.05 17.90 -6.78
C TRP A 97 -26.11 16.43 -6.37
N ILE A 98 -27.24 15.76 -6.58
CA ILE A 98 -27.35 14.30 -6.40
C ILE A 98 -26.37 13.60 -7.34
N LEU A 99 -26.38 13.98 -8.63
CA LEU A 99 -25.50 13.41 -9.66
C LEU A 99 -24.04 13.70 -9.37
N LEU A 100 -23.72 14.94 -9.00
CA LEU A 100 -22.35 15.32 -8.62
C LEU A 100 -21.86 14.49 -7.42
N THR A 101 -22.73 14.26 -6.44
CA THR A 101 -22.42 13.47 -5.26
C THR A 101 -22.18 12.01 -5.62
N ILE A 102 -23.03 11.40 -6.44
CA ILE A 102 -22.86 10.03 -6.94
C ILE A 102 -21.50 9.88 -7.64
N LEU A 103 -21.18 10.81 -8.56
CA LEU A 103 -19.94 10.77 -9.32
C LEU A 103 -18.70 10.86 -8.42
N VAL A 104 -18.72 11.74 -7.42
CA VAL A 104 -17.57 11.97 -6.54
C VAL A 104 -17.38 10.82 -5.56
N ILE A 105 -18.47 10.23 -5.06
CA ILE A 105 -18.45 9.14 -4.06
C ILE A 105 -18.11 7.80 -4.72
N SER A 106 -18.60 7.55 -5.93
CA SER A 106 -18.39 6.28 -6.62
C SER A 106 -16.90 6.02 -6.85
N LYS A 107 -16.38 4.95 -6.24
CA LYS A 107 -15.01 4.47 -6.43
C LYS A 107 -15.02 3.00 -6.88
N PRO A 108 -13.93 2.50 -7.49
CA PRO A 108 -13.86 1.13 -8.01
C PRO A 108 -14.05 0.02 -6.96
N GLY A 109 -13.77 0.31 -5.68
CA GLY A 109 -13.95 -0.61 -4.55
C GLY A 109 -15.06 -0.17 -3.61
N PHE A 110 -15.71 -1.14 -2.96
CA PHE A 110 -16.77 -0.88 -1.97
C PHE A 110 -16.24 -0.07 -0.79
N SER A 111 -15.12 -0.50 -0.19
CA SER A 111 -14.48 0.17 0.94
C SER A 111 -14.13 1.63 0.64
N LEU A 112 -13.58 1.89 -0.55
CA LEU A 112 -13.25 3.25 -1.00
C LEU A 112 -14.49 4.11 -1.20
N THR A 113 -15.57 3.53 -1.75
CA THR A 113 -16.86 4.21 -1.90
C THR A 113 -17.44 4.56 -0.53
N LYS A 114 -17.43 3.61 0.41
CA LYS A 114 -17.92 3.79 1.78
C LYS A 114 -17.13 4.85 2.55
N GLU A 115 -15.80 4.80 2.47
CA GLU A 115 -14.94 5.82 3.07
C GLU A 115 -15.27 7.20 2.50
N ARG A 116 -15.30 7.33 1.17
CA ARG A 116 -15.63 8.60 0.49
C ARG A 116 -17.02 9.09 0.87
N ASN A 117 -17.98 8.18 1.01
CA ASN A 117 -19.35 8.46 1.39
C ASN A 117 -19.44 9.06 2.80
N ILE A 118 -18.79 8.44 3.78
CA ILE A 118 -18.74 8.93 5.16
C ILE A 118 -18.07 10.31 5.21
N GLN A 119 -16.94 10.48 4.51
CA GLN A 119 -16.23 11.75 4.47
C GLN A 119 -17.08 12.87 3.85
N ARG A 120 -17.84 12.55 2.80
CA ARG A 120 -18.74 13.50 2.13
C ARG A 120 -19.91 13.89 3.03
N LEU A 121 -20.55 12.92 3.68
CA LEU A 121 -21.67 13.16 4.60
C LEU A 121 -21.24 14.03 5.79
N ILE A 122 -20.17 13.64 6.49
CA ILE A 122 -19.67 14.39 7.65
C ILE A 122 -19.25 15.80 7.23
N GLY A 123 -18.47 15.92 6.15
CA GLY A 123 -17.97 17.20 5.67
C GLY A 123 -19.11 18.13 5.23
N THR A 124 -20.13 17.62 4.55
CA THR A 124 -21.25 18.44 4.07
C THR A 124 -22.19 18.82 5.19
N VAL A 125 -22.50 17.93 6.14
CA VAL A 125 -23.37 18.27 7.28
C VAL A 125 -22.71 19.33 8.15
N ILE A 126 -21.46 19.11 8.58
CA ILE A 126 -20.73 20.08 9.42
C ILE A 126 -20.51 21.39 8.64
N GLY A 127 -20.07 21.31 7.38
CA GLY A 127 -19.85 22.48 6.54
C GLY A 127 -21.13 23.27 6.25
N ALA A 128 -22.29 22.61 6.15
CA ALA A 128 -23.57 23.27 5.97
C ALA A 128 -23.99 24.06 7.24
N PHE A 129 -23.78 23.49 8.43
CA PHE A 129 -24.02 24.22 9.68
C PHE A 129 -23.09 25.43 9.83
N ILE A 130 -21.81 25.27 9.49
CA ILE A 130 -20.85 26.39 9.51
C ILE A 130 -21.26 27.47 8.51
N GLY A 131 -21.58 27.10 7.27
CA GLY A 131 -22.00 28.04 6.23
C GLY A 131 -23.30 28.75 6.58
N MET A 132 -24.24 28.04 7.20
CA MET A 132 -25.46 28.60 7.74
C MET A 132 -25.18 29.64 8.82
N GLY A 133 -24.29 29.35 9.78
CA GLY A 133 -23.86 30.30 10.79
C GLY A 133 -23.22 31.55 10.17
N ILE A 134 -22.33 31.37 9.19
CA ILE A 134 -21.69 32.48 8.47
C ILE A 134 -22.75 33.40 7.85
N LEU A 135 -23.72 32.84 7.11
CA LEU A 135 -24.76 33.61 6.42
C LEU A 135 -25.75 34.29 7.38
N VAL A 136 -25.99 33.72 8.57
CA VAL A 136 -26.91 34.31 9.56
C VAL A 136 -26.25 35.45 10.35
N TYR A 137 -24.96 35.33 10.68
CA TYR A 137 -24.28 36.31 11.53
C TYR A 137 -23.51 37.39 10.75
N VAL A 138 -23.01 37.08 9.54
CA VAL A 138 -22.18 37.99 8.75
C VAL A 138 -23.00 38.59 7.61
N HIS A 139 -23.32 39.88 7.73
CA HIS A 139 -24.08 40.63 6.72
C HIS A 139 -23.19 41.53 5.87
N ASP A 140 -21.95 41.80 6.32
CA ASP A 140 -21.00 42.62 5.58
C ASP A 140 -20.43 41.85 4.38
N LYS A 141 -20.66 42.38 3.17
CA LYS A 141 -20.24 41.75 1.91
C LYS A 141 -18.72 41.63 1.78
N ASN A 142 -17.96 42.58 2.31
CA ASN A 142 -16.50 42.52 2.26
C ASN A 142 -15.97 41.37 3.14
N THR A 143 -16.52 41.24 4.35
CA THR A 143 -16.21 40.13 5.26
C THR A 143 -16.64 38.78 4.67
N LEU A 144 -17.85 38.67 4.11
CA LEU A 144 -18.30 37.45 3.42
C LEU A 144 -17.38 37.06 2.26
N PHE A 145 -16.90 38.04 1.49
CA PHE A 145 -15.96 37.79 0.40
C PHE A 145 -14.62 37.24 0.90
N LEU A 146 -14.07 37.79 1.98
CA LEU A 146 -12.85 37.27 2.60
C LEU A 146 -13.04 35.84 3.13
N ILE A 147 -14.18 35.55 3.77
CA ILE A 147 -14.53 34.21 4.24
C ILE A 147 -14.65 33.24 3.05
N LEU A 148 -15.31 33.66 1.96
CA LEU A 148 -15.43 32.88 0.74
C LEU A 148 -14.06 32.50 0.19
N LEU A 149 -13.13 33.46 0.07
CA LEU A 149 -11.76 33.20 -0.40
C LEU A 149 -11.01 32.23 0.53
N PHE A 150 -11.13 32.42 1.84
CA PHE A 150 -10.51 31.54 2.82
C PHE A 150 -11.03 30.10 2.69
N CYS A 151 -12.35 29.92 2.63
CA CYS A 151 -12.97 28.60 2.43
C CYS A 151 -12.61 28.00 1.06
N MET A 152 -12.53 28.80 0.00
CA MET A 152 -12.09 28.33 -1.32
C MET A 152 -10.65 27.78 -1.27
N ILE A 153 -9.71 28.54 -0.69
CA ILE A 153 -8.31 28.13 -0.56
C ILE A 153 -8.20 26.86 0.30
N GLY A 154 -8.94 26.81 1.41
CA GLY A 154 -9.01 25.61 2.26
C GLY A 154 -9.51 24.39 1.49
N SER A 155 -10.63 24.53 0.77
CA SER A 155 -11.23 23.46 -0.03
C SER A 155 -10.22 22.82 -1.00
N TYR A 156 -9.54 23.64 -1.82
CA TYR A 156 -8.60 23.14 -2.83
C TYR A 156 -7.29 22.63 -2.21
N SER A 157 -6.77 23.29 -1.17
CA SER A 157 -5.54 22.89 -0.49
C SER A 157 -5.63 21.49 0.11
N PHE A 158 -6.79 21.14 0.67
CA PHE A 158 -6.98 19.85 1.34
C PHE A 158 -7.55 18.75 0.43
N GLN A 159 -7.97 19.05 -0.79
CA GLN A 159 -8.68 18.11 -1.67
C GLN A 159 -7.95 16.77 -1.88
N ARG A 160 -6.61 16.80 -1.97
CA ARG A 160 -5.77 15.60 -2.13
C ARG A 160 -5.26 15.01 -0.82
N LYS A 161 -5.18 15.81 0.26
CA LYS A 161 -4.59 15.38 1.55
C LYS A 161 -5.63 14.85 2.53
N ASN A 162 -6.71 15.59 2.74
CA ASN A 162 -7.79 15.21 3.64
C ASN A 162 -9.12 15.67 3.06
N TYR A 163 -9.86 14.70 2.52
CA TYR A 163 -11.10 15.00 1.81
C TYR A 163 -12.20 15.53 2.74
N VAL A 164 -12.27 15.11 4.01
CA VAL A 164 -13.26 15.63 4.98
C VAL A 164 -13.07 17.13 5.14
N VAL A 165 -11.83 17.56 5.37
CA VAL A 165 -11.47 18.97 5.55
C VAL A 165 -11.77 19.77 4.28
N SER A 166 -11.45 19.20 3.11
CA SER A 166 -11.80 19.80 1.82
C SER A 166 -13.30 20.05 1.69
N VAL A 167 -14.14 19.06 1.98
CA VAL A 167 -15.61 19.20 1.89
C VAL A 167 -16.16 20.15 2.95
N LEU A 168 -15.59 20.14 4.15
CA LEU A 168 -15.96 21.04 5.24
C LEU A 168 -15.78 22.51 4.84
N PHE A 169 -14.71 22.85 4.11
CA PHE A 169 -14.51 24.19 3.55
C PHE A 169 -15.30 24.43 2.26
N MET A 170 -15.46 23.41 1.41
CA MET A 170 -16.17 23.52 0.14
C MET A 170 -17.65 23.87 0.31
N THR A 171 -18.30 23.31 1.34
CA THR A 171 -19.73 23.53 1.58
C THR A 171 -20.06 24.99 1.92
N PRO A 172 -19.44 25.63 2.94
CA PRO A 172 -19.67 27.06 3.22
C PRO A 172 -19.19 27.95 2.07
N TYR A 173 -18.09 27.59 1.39
CA TYR A 173 -17.66 28.29 0.17
C TYR A 173 -18.78 28.36 -0.88
N ILE A 174 -19.43 27.24 -1.17
CA ILE A 174 -20.54 27.19 -2.12
C ILE A 174 -21.74 27.99 -1.59
N LEU A 175 -22.11 27.84 -0.32
CA LEU A 175 -23.26 28.56 0.23
C LEU A 175 -23.10 30.08 0.15
N VAL A 176 -21.93 30.60 0.52
CA VAL A 176 -21.63 32.04 0.42
C VAL A 176 -21.58 32.47 -1.06
N LEU A 177 -21.05 31.64 -1.96
CA LEU A 177 -21.06 31.94 -3.39
C LEU A 177 -22.50 32.08 -3.95
N PHE A 178 -23.41 31.19 -3.56
CA PHE A 178 -24.81 31.28 -3.97
C PHE A 178 -25.53 32.50 -3.37
N ASP A 179 -25.15 32.91 -2.16
CA ASP A 179 -25.62 34.15 -1.55
C ASP A 179 -25.23 35.38 -2.38
N PHE A 180 -23.96 35.46 -2.82
CA PHE A 180 -23.52 36.51 -3.74
C PHE A 180 -24.25 36.53 -5.08
N LEU A 181 -24.71 35.37 -5.57
CA LEU A 181 -25.50 35.25 -6.80
C LEU A 181 -26.98 35.63 -6.63
N GLY A 182 -27.39 36.08 -5.44
CA GLY A 182 -28.78 36.45 -5.14
C GLY A 182 -29.71 35.26 -4.99
N MET A 183 -29.17 34.05 -4.95
CA MET A 183 -29.91 32.81 -4.68
C MET A 183 -29.84 32.41 -3.20
N GLY A 184 -29.18 33.22 -2.36
CA GLY A 184 -28.90 32.96 -0.95
C GLY A 184 -30.11 32.57 -0.12
N GLY A 185 -29.92 31.60 0.78
CA GLY A 185 -30.96 31.19 1.72
C GLY A 185 -30.63 29.92 2.49
N LEU A 186 -31.26 29.79 3.66
CA LEU A 186 -31.21 28.59 4.49
C LEU A 186 -31.74 27.34 3.76
N SER A 187 -32.59 27.53 2.75
CA SER A 187 -33.09 26.48 1.86
C SER A 187 -31.97 25.76 1.12
N ILE A 188 -30.95 26.47 0.65
CA ILE A 188 -29.84 25.87 -0.11
C ILE A 188 -29.03 24.91 0.75
N ALA A 189 -28.73 25.30 2.00
CA ALA A 189 -28.00 24.44 2.92
C ALA A 189 -28.78 23.15 3.21
N ARG A 190 -30.11 23.25 3.33
CA ARG A 190 -31.01 22.11 3.50
C ARG A 190 -31.03 21.21 2.26
N GLU A 191 -31.19 21.78 1.07
CA GLU A 191 -31.12 21.06 -0.21
C GLU A 191 -29.80 20.31 -0.32
N ARG A 192 -28.68 20.94 0.06
CA ARG A 192 -27.37 20.31 0.02
C ARG A 192 -27.25 19.06 0.90
N ILE A 193 -27.83 19.10 2.10
CA ILE A 193 -27.84 17.95 3.00
C ILE A 193 -28.70 16.82 2.40
N TYR A 194 -29.91 17.14 1.92
CA TYR A 194 -30.79 16.13 1.32
C TYR A 194 -30.20 15.50 0.05
N ASP A 195 -29.69 16.31 -0.87
CA ASP A 195 -29.08 15.82 -2.10
C ASP A 195 -27.88 14.94 -1.82
N THR A 196 -27.09 15.31 -0.79
CA THR A 196 -25.95 14.50 -0.37
C THR A 196 -26.40 13.18 0.24
N LEU A 197 -27.45 13.17 1.07
CA LEU A 197 -28.01 11.94 1.65
C LEU A 197 -28.57 11.01 0.57
N ILE A 198 -29.33 11.54 -0.38
CA ILE A 198 -29.91 10.78 -1.49
C ILE A 198 -28.80 10.21 -2.38
N GLY A 199 -27.88 11.05 -2.84
CA GLY A 199 -26.75 10.61 -3.67
C GLY A 199 -25.86 9.58 -2.97
N SER A 200 -25.61 9.78 -1.68
CA SER A 200 -24.86 8.85 -0.82
C SER A 200 -25.56 7.49 -0.70
N GLY A 201 -26.87 7.49 -0.45
CA GLY A 201 -27.67 6.27 -0.35
C GLY A 201 -27.67 5.47 -1.65
N ILE A 202 -27.93 6.14 -2.78
CA ILE A 202 -27.92 5.53 -4.11
C ILE A 202 -26.54 4.94 -4.43
N ALA A 203 -25.47 5.70 -4.21
CA ALA A 203 -24.10 5.27 -4.50
C ALA A 203 -23.68 4.06 -3.64
N LEU A 204 -24.01 4.06 -2.34
CA LEU A 204 -23.70 2.94 -1.45
C LEU A 204 -24.47 1.66 -1.81
N LEU A 205 -25.79 1.77 -2.03
CA LEU A 205 -26.63 0.63 -2.39
C LEU A 205 -26.18 0.00 -3.70
N ALA A 206 -25.85 0.83 -4.68
CA ALA A 206 -25.31 0.36 -5.95
C ALA A 206 -23.91 -0.25 -5.80
N SER A 207 -23.04 0.30 -4.97
CA SER A 207 -21.70 -0.26 -4.73
C SER A 207 -21.74 -1.63 -4.06
N TYR A 208 -22.77 -1.87 -3.24
CA TYR A 208 -23.04 -3.18 -2.65
C TYR A 208 -23.68 -4.17 -3.65
N SER A 209 -24.67 -3.73 -4.43
CA SER A 209 -25.55 -4.62 -5.21
C SER A 209 -25.10 -4.84 -6.66
N LEU A 210 -24.50 -3.85 -7.31
CA LEU A 210 -24.17 -3.89 -8.74
C LEU A 210 -22.70 -4.24 -8.97
N PHE A 211 -22.44 -5.47 -9.40
CA PHE A 211 -21.10 -5.97 -9.77
C PHE A 211 -19.99 -5.69 -8.72
N PRO A 212 -20.18 -6.00 -7.43
CA PRO A 212 -19.21 -5.65 -6.40
C PRO A 212 -17.81 -6.21 -6.73
N ASN A 213 -16.78 -5.42 -6.43
CA ASN A 213 -15.39 -5.85 -6.49
C ASN A 213 -14.89 -5.94 -5.05
N TRP A 214 -14.98 -7.13 -4.47
CA TRP A 214 -14.56 -7.36 -3.10
C TRP A 214 -13.03 -7.45 -3.01
N GLU A 215 -12.46 -6.94 -1.92
CA GLU A 215 -11.01 -6.97 -1.72
C GLU A 215 -10.51 -8.41 -1.50
N TYR A 216 -11.34 -9.29 -0.92
CA TYR A 216 -10.95 -10.70 -0.70
C TYR A 216 -10.61 -11.44 -1.99
N GLU A 217 -11.27 -11.11 -3.11
CA GLU A 217 -11.00 -11.73 -4.43
C GLU A 217 -9.57 -11.46 -4.91
N LYS A 218 -8.95 -10.38 -4.42
CA LYS A 218 -7.59 -9.98 -4.79
C LYS A 218 -6.53 -10.41 -3.78
N LEU A 219 -6.93 -10.83 -2.58
CA LEU A 219 -6.01 -11.17 -1.49
C LEU A 219 -5.13 -12.36 -1.86
N LYS A 220 -5.70 -13.43 -2.42
CA LYS A 220 -4.95 -14.61 -2.87
C LYS A 220 -3.83 -14.24 -3.85
N SER A 221 -4.16 -13.47 -4.90
CA SER A 221 -3.16 -12.99 -5.86
C SER A 221 -2.09 -12.14 -5.18
N ALA A 222 -2.49 -11.22 -4.30
CA ALA A 222 -1.55 -10.35 -3.59
C ALA A 222 -0.61 -11.13 -2.66
N MET A 223 -1.12 -12.15 -1.95
CA MET A 223 -0.30 -13.04 -1.12
C MET A 223 0.73 -13.79 -1.96
N ILE A 224 0.31 -14.37 -3.10
CA ILE A 224 1.21 -15.05 -4.03
C ILE A 224 2.28 -14.10 -4.56
N ASP A 225 1.89 -12.90 -5.00
CA ASP A 225 2.82 -11.89 -5.53
C ASP A 225 3.84 -11.45 -4.48
N THR A 226 3.41 -11.31 -3.22
CA THR A 226 4.27 -11.01 -2.08
C THR A 226 5.24 -12.15 -1.77
N LEU A 227 4.81 -13.41 -1.81
CA LEU A 227 5.70 -14.57 -1.63
C LEU A 227 6.73 -14.66 -2.76
N LYS A 228 6.30 -14.49 -4.01
CA LYS A 228 7.20 -14.45 -5.18
C LYS A 228 8.24 -13.34 -5.05
N ALA A 229 7.82 -12.15 -4.62
CA ALA A 229 8.73 -11.03 -4.41
C ALA A 229 9.77 -11.34 -3.31
N ASN A 230 9.35 -11.93 -2.18
CA ASN A 230 10.29 -12.31 -1.11
C ASN A 230 11.21 -13.45 -1.53
N MET A 231 10.71 -14.44 -2.26
CA MET A 231 11.53 -15.52 -2.80
C MET A 231 12.61 -14.99 -3.73
N GLU A 232 12.26 -14.11 -4.67
CA GLU A 232 13.23 -13.51 -5.57
C GLU A 232 14.22 -12.63 -4.82
N TYR A 233 13.75 -11.84 -3.85
CA TYR A 233 14.63 -11.03 -3.01
C TYR A 233 15.61 -11.90 -2.21
N TYR A 234 15.13 -12.99 -1.61
CA TYR A 234 15.97 -13.94 -0.90
C TYR A 234 17.00 -14.57 -1.83
N LYS A 235 16.61 -15.06 -3.01
CA LYS A 235 17.54 -15.58 -4.03
C LYS A 235 18.64 -14.58 -4.35
N GLN A 236 18.29 -13.33 -4.65
CA GLN A 236 19.29 -12.29 -4.93
C GLN A 236 20.20 -12.01 -3.74
N VAL A 237 19.70 -12.05 -2.51
CA VAL A 237 20.52 -11.88 -1.29
C VAL A 237 21.46 -13.06 -1.08
N THR A 238 20.96 -14.29 -1.26
CA THR A 238 21.74 -15.53 -1.22
C THR A 238 22.88 -15.46 -2.23
N LEU A 239 22.64 -15.04 -3.48
CA LEU A 239 23.69 -14.85 -4.49
C LEU A 239 24.79 -13.88 -4.05
N LEU A 240 24.50 -12.87 -3.20
CA LEU A 240 25.53 -11.98 -2.65
C LEU A 240 26.58 -12.72 -1.81
N TYR A 241 26.24 -13.88 -1.26
CA TYR A 241 27.13 -14.71 -0.44
C TYR A 241 27.83 -15.80 -1.24
N PHE A 242 27.21 -16.32 -2.31
CA PHE A 242 27.73 -17.44 -3.09
C PHE A 242 28.49 -17.03 -4.36
N GLU A 243 28.20 -15.85 -4.91
CA GLU A 243 28.84 -15.37 -6.14
C GLU A 243 29.82 -14.22 -5.86
N PRO A 244 30.98 -14.18 -6.54
CA PRO A 244 32.00 -13.15 -6.33
C PRO A 244 31.60 -11.77 -6.88
N ASN A 245 30.76 -11.69 -7.92
CA ASN A 245 30.34 -10.44 -8.56
C ASN A 245 28.82 -10.39 -8.80
N PRO A 246 28.01 -10.25 -7.74
CA PRO A 246 26.57 -10.25 -7.88
C PRO A 246 26.04 -8.97 -8.56
N ASN A 247 25.01 -9.11 -9.39
CA ASN A 247 24.39 -7.98 -10.07
C ASN A 247 23.63 -7.08 -9.08
N SER A 248 24.21 -5.92 -8.77
CA SER A 248 23.62 -4.98 -7.80
C SER A 248 22.26 -4.40 -8.22
N THR A 249 21.94 -4.42 -9.51
CA THR A 249 20.66 -3.91 -10.04
C THR A 249 19.53 -4.89 -9.75
N ASN A 250 19.73 -6.19 -9.98
CA ASN A 250 18.72 -7.22 -9.74
C ASN A 250 18.34 -7.30 -8.25
N TYR A 251 19.33 -7.25 -7.35
CA TYR A 251 19.11 -7.15 -5.90
C TYR A 251 18.22 -5.94 -5.53
N LYS A 252 18.52 -4.75 -6.08
CA LYS A 252 17.75 -3.52 -5.79
C LYS A 252 16.32 -3.60 -6.32
N LEU A 253 16.13 -4.19 -7.50
CA LEU A 253 14.81 -4.39 -8.10
C LEU A 253 13.98 -5.38 -7.27
N ALA A 254 14.55 -6.53 -6.88
CA ALA A 254 13.86 -7.50 -6.05
C ALA A 254 13.46 -6.91 -4.69
N ARG A 255 14.35 -6.14 -4.06
CA ARG A 255 14.05 -5.41 -2.81
C ARG A 255 12.90 -4.41 -2.98
N LYS A 256 12.90 -3.63 -4.08
CA LYS A 256 11.80 -2.69 -4.39
C LYS A 256 10.48 -3.44 -4.54
N GLN A 257 10.48 -4.59 -5.21
CA GLN A 257 9.28 -5.39 -5.45
C GLN A 257 8.67 -5.94 -4.14
N VAL A 258 9.49 -6.32 -3.15
CA VAL A 258 9.02 -6.72 -1.82
C VAL A 258 8.27 -5.58 -1.13
N TYR A 259 8.80 -4.35 -1.17
CA TYR A 259 8.12 -3.20 -0.54
C TYR A 259 6.81 -2.86 -1.24
N VAL A 260 6.78 -2.89 -2.58
CA VAL A 260 5.56 -2.61 -3.36
C VAL A 260 4.50 -3.67 -3.12
N SER A 261 4.85 -4.96 -3.24
CA SER A 261 3.89 -6.06 -3.05
C SER A 261 3.38 -6.12 -1.61
N THR A 262 4.24 -5.95 -0.60
CA THR A 262 3.84 -5.90 0.81
C THR A 262 2.91 -4.71 1.12
N SER A 263 3.20 -3.53 0.55
CA SER A 263 2.32 -2.35 0.70
C SER A 263 0.95 -2.57 0.05
N ASN A 264 0.91 -3.21 -1.12
CA ASN A 264 -0.33 -3.57 -1.80
C ASN A 264 -1.15 -4.56 -0.96
N LEU A 265 -0.53 -5.63 -0.44
CA LEU A 265 -1.17 -6.61 0.43
C LEU A 265 -1.72 -5.97 1.70
N ALA A 266 -0.92 -5.17 2.41
CA ALA A 266 -1.35 -4.48 3.62
C ALA A 266 -2.53 -3.54 3.34
N SER A 267 -2.50 -2.82 2.21
CA SER A 267 -3.58 -1.92 1.81
C SER A 267 -4.87 -2.69 1.48
N LEU A 268 -4.78 -3.86 0.84
CA LEU A 268 -5.93 -4.74 0.58
C LEU A 268 -6.54 -5.25 1.90
N PHE A 269 -5.70 -5.76 2.79
CA PHE A 269 -6.11 -6.24 4.10
C PHE A 269 -6.77 -5.14 4.93
N GLN A 270 -6.19 -3.94 4.97
CA GLN A 270 -6.74 -2.80 5.70
C GLN A 270 -8.09 -2.34 5.11
N ARG A 271 -8.25 -2.34 3.78
CA ARG A 271 -9.53 -2.02 3.13
C ARG A 271 -10.61 -3.07 3.40
N MET A 272 -10.24 -4.33 3.61
CA MET A 272 -11.21 -5.41 3.93
C MET A 272 -11.95 -5.15 5.25
N PHE A 273 -11.33 -4.51 6.26
CA PHE A 273 -12.03 -4.12 7.50
C PHE A 273 -13.24 -3.21 7.28
N SER A 274 -13.26 -2.46 6.17
CA SER A 274 -14.37 -1.57 5.82
C SER A 274 -15.51 -2.27 5.08
N GLU A 275 -15.30 -3.50 4.61
CA GLU A 275 -16.32 -4.33 3.95
C GLU A 275 -17.35 -4.89 4.96
N PRO A 276 -18.52 -5.37 4.50
CA PRO A 276 -19.50 -6.03 5.37
C PRO A 276 -18.89 -7.26 6.05
N LYS A 277 -19.30 -7.55 7.30
CA LYS A 277 -18.78 -8.70 8.07
C LYS A 277 -18.89 -10.04 7.33
N SER A 278 -19.92 -10.21 6.50
CA SER A 278 -20.12 -11.41 5.68
C SER A 278 -19.05 -11.62 4.59
N LYS A 279 -18.22 -10.61 4.30
CA LYS A 279 -17.16 -10.62 3.28
C LYS A 279 -15.74 -10.58 3.87
N GLN A 280 -15.64 -10.45 5.19
CA GLN A 280 -14.36 -10.42 5.93
C GLN A 280 -13.88 -11.85 6.23
N HIS A 281 -13.45 -12.57 5.20
CA HIS A 281 -12.99 -13.96 5.34
C HIS A 281 -11.54 -14.03 5.87
N HIS A 282 -11.25 -15.05 6.70
CA HIS A 282 -9.89 -15.40 7.15
C HIS A 282 -9.05 -14.25 7.75
N MET A 283 -9.67 -13.30 8.47
CA MET A 283 -8.99 -12.09 8.93
C MET A 283 -7.78 -12.37 9.84
N THR A 284 -7.90 -13.37 10.72
CA THR A 284 -6.85 -13.74 11.67
C THR A 284 -5.64 -14.30 10.94
N GLU A 285 -5.88 -15.23 10.01
CA GLU A 285 -4.85 -15.88 9.22
C GLU A 285 -4.18 -14.86 8.27
N LEU A 286 -4.94 -13.95 7.67
CA LEU A 286 -4.39 -12.87 6.84
C LEU A 286 -3.55 -11.89 7.64
N HIS A 287 -3.93 -11.58 8.89
CA HIS A 287 -3.12 -10.77 9.78
C HIS A 287 -1.80 -11.49 10.11
N GLN A 288 -1.87 -12.77 10.50
CA GLN A 288 -0.69 -13.60 10.76
C GLN A 288 0.22 -13.66 9.53
N PHE A 289 -0.35 -13.86 8.34
CA PHE A 289 0.40 -13.87 7.08
C PHE A 289 1.12 -12.54 6.84
N THR A 290 0.44 -11.42 7.06
CA THR A 290 1.03 -10.08 6.90
C THR A 290 2.20 -9.87 7.86
N VAL A 291 2.07 -10.31 9.11
CA VAL A 291 3.14 -10.24 10.13
C VAL A 291 4.32 -11.14 9.75
N LEU A 292 4.07 -12.41 9.43
CA LEU A 292 5.12 -13.35 9.03
C LEU A 292 5.85 -12.87 7.78
N ASN A 293 5.12 -12.34 6.79
CA ASN A 293 5.73 -11.75 5.60
C ASN A 293 6.63 -10.55 5.93
N HIS A 294 6.18 -9.67 6.83
CA HIS A 294 7.01 -8.56 7.29
C HIS A 294 8.29 -9.05 7.99
N LEU A 295 8.18 -10.07 8.86
CA LEU A 295 9.34 -10.70 9.52
C LEU A 295 10.31 -11.30 8.50
N LEU A 296 9.79 -12.05 7.52
CA LEU A 296 10.59 -12.64 6.45
C LEU A 296 11.39 -11.56 5.71
N SER A 297 10.70 -10.51 5.23
CA SER A 297 11.34 -9.40 4.52
C SER A 297 12.39 -8.68 5.37
N SER A 298 12.14 -8.54 6.68
CA SER A 298 13.05 -7.91 7.63
C SER A 298 14.31 -8.74 7.85
N TYR A 299 14.18 -10.07 8.04
CA TYR A 299 15.34 -10.94 8.21
C TYR A 299 16.18 -11.04 6.93
N ILE A 300 15.56 -11.09 5.75
CA ILE A 300 16.28 -11.04 4.47
C ILE A 300 17.00 -9.69 4.32
N ALA A 301 16.37 -8.59 4.72
CA ALA A 301 16.99 -7.26 4.67
C ALA A 301 18.20 -7.17 5.61
N THR A 302 18.09 -7.67 6.84
CA THR A 302 19.20 -7.75 7.81
C THR A 302 20.36 -8.57 7.24
N LEU A 303 20.07 -9.74 6.66
CA LEU A 303 21.08 -10.57 6.00
C LEU A 303 21.79 -9.78 4.88
N SER A 304 21.04 -9.09 4.02
CA SER A 304 21.64 -8.27 2.95
C SER A 304 22.48 -7.10 3.45
N LEU A 305 22.11 -6.49 4.56
CA LEU A 305 22.85 -5.39 5.18
C LEU A 305 24.18 -5.89 5.72
N TYR A 306 24.16 -7.05 6.38
CA TYR A 306 25.33 -7.65 6.99
C TYR A 306 26.44 -7.95 5.97
N LYS A 307 26.11 -8.52 4.79
CA LYS A 307 27.11 -8.72 3.72
C LYS A 307 27.76 -7.42 3.26
N LYS A 308 27.00 -6.32 3.23
CA LYS A 308 27.48 -5.02 2.78
C LYS A 308 28.41 -4.38 3.80
N GLU A 309 28.14 -4.55 5.09
CA GLU A 309 28.91 -3.96 6.18
C GLU A 309 30.14 -4.79 6.54
N HIS A 310 30.08 -6.12 6.35
CA HIS A 310 31.13 -7.08 6.70
C HIS A 310 31.66 -7.84 5.47
N ALA A 311 31.94 -7.13 4.38
CA ALA A 311 32.34 -7.73 3.09
C ALA A 311 33.64 -8.56 3.14
N TYR A 312 34.45 -8.41 4.19
CA TYR A 312 35.79 -8.96 4.35
C TYR A 312 35.83 -10.36 4.99
N ILE A 313 34.70 -10.88 5.49
CA ILE A 313 34.64 -12.17 6.19
C ILE A 313 34.41 -13.29 5.18
N TYR A 314 35.37 -14.22 5.09
CA TYR A 314 35.22 -15.49 4.37
C TYR A 314 34.49 -16.49 5.27
N LEU A 315 33.31 -16.92 4.85
CA LEU A 315 32.55 -17.96 5.55
C LEU A 315 32.64 -19.27 4.77
N ALA A 316 32.50 -20.39 5.47
CA ALA A 316 32.18 -21.67 4.85
C ALA A 316 30.74 -21.60 4.29
N VAL A 317 30.56 -20.89 3.18
CA VAL A 317 29.24 -20.58 2.61
C VAL A 317 28.52 -21.86 2.17
N ASP A 318 29.26 -22.91 1.81
CA ASP A 318 28.71 -24.17 1.29
C ASP A 318 27.78 -24.89 2.26
N GLU A 319 27.99 -24.78 3.58
CA GLU A 319 27.15 -25.43 4.59
C GLU A 319 25.75 -24.81 4.70
N LEU A 320 25.58 -23.56 4.26
CA LEU A 320 24.30 -22.84 4.27
C LEU A 320 23.46 -23.12 3.02
N LYS A 321 24.03 -23.70 1.96
CA LYS A 321 23.31 -24.02 0.71
C LYS A 321 22.05 -24.88 0.94
N PRO A 322 22.09 -25.96 1.75
CA PRO A 322 20.90 -26.77 1.99
C PRO A 322 19.76 -25.97 2.65
N ILE A 323 20.10 -25.11 3.62
CA ILE A 323 19.13 -24.27 4.32
C ILE A 323 18.51 -23.25 3.36
N ALA A 324 19.34 -22.63 2.53
CA ALA A 324 18.90 -21.68 1.51
C ALA A 324 17.94 -22.31 0.49
N THR A 325 18.32 -23.47 -0.07
CA THR A 325 17.49 -24.21 -1.02
C THR A 325 16.17 -24.66 -0.39
N ASN A 326 16.20 -25.17 0.85
CA ASN A 326 14.98 -25.58 1.55
C ASN A 326 14.06 -24.39 1.86
N THR A 327 14.62 -23.21 2.15
CA THR A 327 13.83 -21.99 2.36
C THR A 327 13.10 -21.57 1.08
N ILE A 328 13.77 -21.62 -0.07
CA ILE A 328 13.15 -21.37 -1.38
C ILE A 328 12.04 -22.40 -1.64
N TYR A 329 12.30 -23.67 -1.35
CA TYR A 329 11.32 -24.75 -1.49
C TYR A 329 10.08 -24.52 -0.61
N LEU A 330 10.24 -24.13 0.65
CA LEU A 330 9.12 -23.81 1.55
C LEU A 330 8.25 -22.66 1.03
N ILE A 331 8.85 -21.60 0.48
CA ILE A 331 8.09 -20.48 -0.11
C ILE A 331 7.35 -20.93 -1.38
N ASP A 332 7.98 -21.77 -2.20
CA ASP A 332 7.36 -22.31 -3.41
C ASP A 332 6.19 -23.25 -3.11
N GLN A 333 6.31 -24.09 -2.07
CA GLN A 333 5.20 -24.89 -1.55
C GLN A 333 4.08 -23.99 -0.99
N SER A 334 4.42 -22.91 -0.29
CA SER A 334 3.42 -21.93 0.18
C SER A 334 2.64 -21.30 -0.98
N ILE A 335 3.31 -20.96 -2.08
CA ILE A 335 2.67 -20.46 -3.31
C ILE A 335 1.78 -21.54 -3.93
N SER A 336 2.25 -22.79 -3.95
CA SER A 336 1.52 -23.93 -4.49
C SER A 336 0.24 -24.20 -3.71
N ASN A 337 0.30 -24.23 -2.37
CA ASN A 337 -0.85 -24.36 -1.47
C ASN A 337 -1.93 -23.29 -1.74
N LEU A 338 -1.49 -22.05 -2.00
CA LEU A 338 -2.41 -20.98 -2.35
C LEU A 338 -3.03 -21.17 -3.74
N ASN A 339 -2.33 -21.75 -4.72
CA ASN A 339 -2.83 -21.94 -6.08
C ASN A 339 -3.71 -23.19 -6.24
N VAL A 340 -3.20 -24.34 -5.82
CA VAL A 340 -3.79 -25.67 -5.95
C VAL A 340 -4.06 -26.16 -4.53
N HIS A 341 -5.34 -26.42 -4.21
CA HIS A 341 -5.70 -27.06 -2.96
C HIS A 341 -5.23 -28.52 -3.01
N ASN A 342 -4.00 -28.78 -2.56
CA ASN A 342 -3.56 -30.14 -2.29
C ASN A 342 -3.93 -30.47 -0.84
N ASP A 343 -4.80 -31.46 -0.66
CA ASP A 343 -5.14 -32.03 0.66
C ASP A 343 -4.02 -32.94 1.20
N ASP A 344 -2.97 -33.17 0.41
CA ASP A 344 -1.80 -33.95 0.82
C ASP A 344 -0.91 -33.12 1.76
N ILE A 345 -0.83 -33.55 3.01
CA ILE A 345 0.08 -33.00 4.03
C ILE A 345 1.51 -33.26 3.56
N SER A 346 2.14 -32.25 2.94
CA SER A 346 3.55 -32.34 2.58
C SER A 346 4.39 -32.22 3.85
N ASN A 347 4.99 -33.33 4.28
CA ASN A 347 5.84 -33.34 5.46
C ASN A 347 7.20 -32.72 5.09
N VAL A 348 7.26 -31.39 4.99
CA VAL A 348 8.50 -30.67 4.64
C VAL A 348 9.34 -30.47 5.91
N PRO A 349 10.52 -31.09 6.01
CA PRO A 349 11.35 -30.97 7.20
C PRO A 349 12.07 -29.62 7.26
N LEU A 350 12.22 -29.08 8.46
CA LEU A 350 13.21 -28.04 8.75
C LEU A 350 14.61 -28.68 8.76
N ILE A 351 15.51 -28.17 7.92
CA ILE A 351 16.90 -28.63 7.89
C ILE A 351 17.64 -27.98 9.05
N ARG A 352 18.01 -28.76 10.06
CA ARG A 352 18.85 -28.30 11.17
C ARG A 352 20.32 -28.53 10.86
N ARG A 353 21.17 -27.58 11.28
CA ARG A 353 22.63 -27.72 11.22
C ARG A 353 23.08 -28.91 12.09
N LYS A 354 24.04 -29.71 11.61
CA LYS A 354 24.77 -30.65 12.48
C LYS A 354 25.63 -29.80 13.43
N ASN A 355 25.60 -30.07 14.73
CA ASN A 355 26.45 -29.39 15.71
C ASN A 355 27.92 -29.51 15.26
N LEU A 356 28.47 -28.43 14.73
CA LEU A 356 29.90 -28.32 14.48
C LEU A 356 30.58 -28.12 15.82
N ASN A 357 31.58 -28.93 16.13
CA ASN A 357 32.49 -28.68 17.25
C ASN A 357 33.19 -27.34 17.00
N VAL A 358 32.73 -26.29 17.67
CA VAL A 358 33.16 -24.91 17.43
C VAL A 358 34.51 -24.67 18.11
N SER A 359 35.61 -24.85 17.38
CA SER A 359 36.89 -24.26 17.73
C SER A 359 36.97 -22.84 17.17
N PHE A 360 36.84 -21.85 18.07
CA PHE A 360 37.36 -20.47 17.98
C PHE A 360 37.55 -19.83 16.59
N ILE A 361 36.48 -19.65 15.80
CA ILE A 361 36.39 -18.58 14.79
C ILE A 361 34.98 -17.95 14.82
N GLU A 362 34.91 -16.81 15.52
CA GLU A 362 34.13 -15.59 15.25
C GLU A 362 32.58 -15.60 15.30
N ASN A 363 32.04 -14.90 16.32
CA ASN A 363 30.61 -14.54 16.54
C ASN A 363 29.85 -14.04 15.29
N GLU A 364 30.54 -13.49 14.30
CA GLU A 364 29.96 -12.92 13.08
C GLU A 364 29.43 -14.00 12.12
N SER A 365 30.08 -15.16 12.08
CA SER A 365 29.61 -16.35 11.35
C SER A 365 28.34 -16.95 11.94
N MET A 366 28.20 -16.84 13.28
CA MET A 366 27.04 -17.27 14.03
C MET A 366 25.83 -16.42 13.70
N ILE A 367 25.99 -15.09 13.60
CA ILE A 367 24.90 -14.16 13.25
C ILE A 367 24.31 -14.48 11.86
N ILE A 368 25.15 -14.66 10.84
CA ILE A 368 24.66 -14.97 9.48
C ILE A 368 23.89 -16.29 9.48
N SER A 369 24.44 -17.30 10.14
CA SER A 369 23.82 -18.62 10.18
C SER A 369 22.50 -18.61 10.97
N GLU A 370 22.42 -17.84 12.06
CA GLU A 370 21.17 -17.59 12.80
C GLU A 370 20.14 -16.86 11.94
N GLN A 371 20.55 -15.91 11.08
CA GLN A 371 19.63 -15.27 10.14
C GLN A 371 19.08 -16.27 9.12
N TYR A 372 19.91 -17.17 8.56
CA TYR A 372 19.43 -18.23 7.67
C TYR A 372 18.41 -19.15 8.36
N ASP A 373 18.66 -19.55 9.62
CA ASP A 373 17.73 -20.37 10.40
C ASP A 373 16.42 -19.61 10.71
N ALA A 374 16.50 -18.32 11.05
CA ALA A 374 15.33 -17.47 11.31
C ALA A 374 14.47 -17.29 10.05
N ILE A 375 15.09 -17.03 8.90
CA ILE A 375 14.39 -16.92 7.60
C ILE A 375 13.70 -18.25 7.28
N GLN A 376 14.39 -19.39 7.43
CA GLN A 376 13.80 -20.70 7.17
C GLN A 376 12.62 -21.00 8.09
N LYS A 377 12.74 -20.67 9.39
CA LYS A 377 11.66 -20.85 10.36
C LYS A 377 10.42 -20.04 9.98
N VAL A 378 10.59 -18.76 9.62
CA VAL A 378 9.46 -17.93 9.18
C VAL A 378 8.85 -18.46 7.88
N ALA A 379 9.67 -18.91 6.92
CA ALA A 379 9.17 -19.53 5.70
C ALA A 379 8.35 -20.80 5.99
N TYR A 380 8.74 -21.59 6.99
CA TYR A 380 7.99 -22.75 7.43
C TYR A 380 6.67 -22.39 8.14
N ASP A 381 6.67 -21.35 8.98
CA ASP A 381 5.46 -20.85 9.62
C ASP A 381 4.46 -20.30 8.58
N ILE A 382 4.95 -19.63 7.53
CA ILE A 382 4.14 -19.21 6.37
C ILE A 382 3.58 -20.43 5.65
N PHE A 383 4.40 -21.44 5.38
CA PHE A 383 3.96 -22.68 4.74
C PHE A 383 2.80 -23.34 5.52
N LYS A 384 2.97 -23.54 6.82
CA LYS A 384 1.90 -24.07 7.70
C LYS A 384 0.64 -23.22 7.72
N LEU A 385 0.80 -21.91 7.65
CA LEU A 385 -0.33 -21.00 7.58
C LEU A 385 -1.08 -21.14 6.25
N THR A 386 -0.36 -21.28 5.14
CA THR A 386 -0.97 -21.50 3.82
C THR A 386 -1.70 -22.84 3.69
N GLU A 387 -1.27 -23.89 4.39
CA GLU A 387 -2.04 -25.15 4.47
C GLU A 387 -3.41 -24.99 5.14
N LYS A 388 -3.50 -24.06 6.09
CA LYS A 388 -4.77 -23.77 6.81
C LYS A 388 -5.68 -22.84 6.02
N LEU A 389 -5.13 -22.05 5.10
CA LEU A 389 -5.85 -21.01 4.35
C LEU A 389 -6.59 -21.61 3.14
N LYS A 390 -7.90 -21.82 3.29
CA LYS A 390 -8.79 -22.22 2.19
C LYS A 390 -9.35 -20.99 1.48
N ILE A 391 -8.51 -20.28 0.71
CA ILE A 391 -8.86 -19.06 -0.05
C ILE A 391 -8.91 -19.31 -1.56
#